data_AF-A0A449BCU6-F1
#
_entry.id   AF-A0A449BCU6-F1
#
_cell.length_a   1.000
_cell.length_b   1.000
_cell.length_c   1.000
_cell.angle_alpha   90.00
_cell.angle_beta   90.00
_cell.angle_gamma   90.00
#
_symmetry.space_group_name_H-M   'P 1'
#
loop_
_entity.id
_entity.type
_entity.pdbx_description
1 polymer ?
#
loop_
_entity_poly.entity_id
_entity_poly.type
_entity_poly.pdbx_seq_one_letter_code
_entity_poly.pdbx_strand_id
1 'polypeptide(L)'
;MGFGCTCATTMILTAVGVFIPVAVLIVAPIALSVGKKSGISKIALLVALSGGGKAGNVISPNPNTITAADGFGISLGDAMVNAFIPAVFGVIVAILLAMALRKKGDLVKENEVPEEDVERKLPSIGKSLVAPIIAIVLLLVGPIGDITNWSFLKAITLDAMYILPLAGIIGIIAMGESKNLINYTTKGLNRMTGTVMILIGAGALGGLISKSDLGYQITNIIAKLGISGDLLAPIAGILMGGALASTSAGVSVGIEGFGQSILGTGTSPINAAVMMHTGATVIDQLPHGNYFHVTGGSMNMDIKERFKVVGFEALVGLTMTIVAVLINFIF
;
A
#
# COMPACT_ATOMS: atom_id res chain seq x y z
N MET A 1 1.96 -1.62 25.07
CA MET A 1 0.99 -0.69 24.46
C MET A 1 1.45 -0.10 23.12
N GLY A 2 2.75 0.01 22.81
CA GLY A 2 3.24 0.69 21.59
C GLY A 2 2.89 0.02 20.23
N PHE A 3 3.18 -1.27 20.03
CA PHE A 3 3.09 -1.91 18.70
C PHE A 3 1.67 -2.06 18.15
N GLY A 4 0.73 -2.50 19.00
CA GLY A 4 -0.64 -2.71 18.58
C GLY A 4 -1.31 -1.39 18.14
N CYS A 5 -0.99 -0.29 18.83
CA CYS A 5 -1.53 1.02 18.48
C CYS A 5 -0.98 1.51 17.14
N THR A 6 0.33 1.46 16.90
CA THR A 6 0.91 1.92 15.64
C THR A 6 0.45 1.06 14.46
N CYS A 7 0.40 -0.26 14.64
CA CYS A 7 -0.11 -1.19 13.64
C CYS A 7 -1.58 -0.92 13.30
N ALA A 8 -2.44 -0.77 14.32
CA ALA A 8 -3.85 -0.46 14.13
C ALA A 8 -4.07 0.91 13.46
N THR A 9 -3.30 1.94 13.85
CA THR A 9 -3.39 3.25 13.20
C THR A 9 -3.05 3.16 11.72
N THR A 10 -1.96 2.49 11.34
CA THR A 10 -1.61 2.34 9.92
C THR A 10 -2.62 1.49 9.17
N MET A 11 -3.17 0.44 9.80
CA MET A 11 -4.27 -0.34 9.22
C MET A 11 -5.49 0.52 8.94
N ILE A 12 -5.95 1.33 9.89
CA ILE A 12 -7.13 2.19 9.70
C ILE A 12 -6.91 3.20 8.59
N LEU A 13 -5.74 3.85 8.55
CA LEU A 13 -5.40 4.81 7.49
C LEU A 13 -5.40 4.15 6.11
N THR A 14 -4.82 2.96 6.00
CA THR A 14 -4.78 2.24 4.72
C THR A 14 -6.14 1.61 4.36
N ALA A 15 -6.96 1.23 5.34
CA ALA A 15 -8.33 0.73 5.16
C ALA A 15 -9.27 1.75 4.50
N VAL A 16 -9.03 3.05 4.69
CA VAL A 16 -9.78 4.13 4.01
C VAL A 16 -9.19 4.52 2.64
N GLY A 17 -8.16 3.81 2.15
CA GLY A 17 -7.59 4.00 0.82
C GLY A 17 -6.28 4.78 0.77
N VAL A 18 -5.68 5.12 1.92
CA VAL A 18 -4.34 5.75 1.93
C VAL A 18 -3.28 4.72 1.54
N PHE A 19 -2.32 5.11 0.70
CA PHE A 19 -1.21 4.23 0.33
C PHE A 19 -0.28 3.95 1.52
N ILE A 20 0.27 2.74 1.57
CA ILE A 20 1.11 2.29 2.69
C ILE A 20 2.30 3.23 2.94
N PRO A 21 3.10 3.65 1.94
CA PRO A 21 4.23 4.56 2.19
C PRO A 21 3.79 5.89 2.83
N VAL A 22 2.62 6.41 2.42
CA VAL A 22 2.06 7.65 2.96
C VAL A 22 1.58 7.44 4.40
N ALA A 23 0.89 6.33 4.67
CA ALA A 23 0.43 6.00 6.02
C ALA A 23 1.62 5.79 6.98
N VAL A 24 2.69 5.13 6.54
CA VAL A 24 3.94 5.01 7.32
C VAL A 24 4.58 6.36 7.56
N LEU A 25 4.68 7.22 6.54
CA LEU A 25 5.23 8.58 6.67
C LEU A 25 4.48 9.42 7.73
N ILE A 26 3.15 9.30 7.78
CA ILE A 26 2.30 10.02 8.74
C ILE A 26 2.52 9.50 10.17
N VAL A 27 2.59 8.19 10.36
CA VAL A 27 2.62 7.57 11.69
C VAL A 27 4.06 7.43 12.24
N ALA A 28 5.08 7.45 11.38
CA ALA A 28 6.48 7.25 11.77
C ALA A 28 6.98 8.22 12.85
N PRO A 29 6.72 9.54 12.81
CA PRO A 29 7.14 10.45 13.88
C PRO A 29 6.59 10.04 15.26
N ILE A 30 5.32 9.63 15.32
CA ILE A 30 4.67 9.14 16.54
C ILE A 30 5.29 7.82 16.97
N ALA A 31 5.52 6.91 16.02
CA ALA A 31 6.12 5.60 16.29
C ALA A 31 7.55 5.74 16.85
N LEU A 32 8.36 6.66 16.31
CA LEU A 32 9.72 6.95 16.80
C LEU A 32 9.67 7.53 18.21
N SER A 33 8.79 8.49 18.50
CA SER A 33 8.60 9.03 19.85
C SER A 33 8.19 7.96 20.88
N VAL A 34 7.24 7.10 20.53
CA VAL A 34 6.81 5.97 21.38
C VAL A 34 7.93 4.94 21.52
N GLY A 35 8.65 4.67 20.43
CA GLY A 35 9.72 3.71 20.36
C GLY A 35 10.88 4.05 21.27
N LYS A 36 11.30 5.31 21.25
CA LYS A 36 12.30 5.86 22.17
C LYS A 36 11.86 5.73 23.62
N LYS A 37 10.65 6.22 23.97
CA LYS A 37 10.12 6.14 25.34
C LYS A 37 10.00 4.70 25.85
N SER A 38 9.79 3.73 24.96
CA SER A 38 9.51 2.32 25.30
C SER A 38 10.70 1.37 25.05
N GLY A 39 11.86 1.87 24.61
CA GLY A 39 13.04 1.08 24.27
C GLY A 39 12.80 0.06 23.16
N ILE A 40 12.12 0.46 22.08
CA ILE A 40 11.77 -0.38 20.94
C ILE A 40 12.69 -0.08 19.76
N SER A 41 13.12 -1.12 19.04
CA SER A 41 13.93 -1.02 17.83
C SER A 41 13.18 -0.41 16.64
N LYS A 42 13.90 0.29 15.77
CA LYS A 42 13.35 0.83 14.52
C LYS A 42 12.76 -0.28 13.64
N ILE A 43 13.41 -1.45 13.61
CA ILE A 43 12.96 -2.63 12.86
C ILE A 43 11.57 -3.07 13.34
N ALA A 44 11.37 -3.23 14.65
CA ALA A 44 10.09 -3.67 15.19
C ALA A 44 8.96 -2.67 14.92
N LEU A 45 9.24 -1.36 15.04
CA LEU A 45 8.28 -0.32 14.70
C LEU A 45 7.89 -0.39 13.23
N LEU A 46 8.88 -0.50 12.33
CA LEU A 46 8.58 -0.52 10.90
C LEU A 46 7.81 -1.78 10.49
N VAL A 47 8.12 -2.95 11.07
CA VAL A 47 7.30 -4.17 10.85
C VAL A 47 5.86 -3.96 11.30
N ALA A 48 5.63 -3.32 12.45
CA ALA A 48 4.27 -3.04 12.91
C ALA A 48 3.52 -2.06 11.98
N LEU A 49 4.18 -0.98 11.57
CA LEU A 49 3.61 0.02 10.65
C LEU A 49 3.31 -0.60 9.29
N SER A 50 4.31 -1.25 8.68
CA SER A 50 4.20 -1.90 7.37
C SER A 50 3.16 -3.01 7.38
N GLY A 51 3.16 -3.85 8.41
CA GLY A 51 2.21 -4.96 8.51
C GLY A 51 0.77 -4.49 8.70
N GLY A 52 0.55 -3.47 9.53
CA GLY A 52 -0.75 -2.81 9.63
C GLY A 52 -1.18 -2.19 8.30
N GLY A 53 -0.25 -1.52 7.62
CA GLY A 53 -0.48 -0.92 6.31
C GLY A 53 -0.84 -1.92 5.22
N LYS A 54 -0.15 -3.07 5.15
CA LYS A 54 -0.49 -4.15 4.21
C LYS A 54 -1.87 -4.73 4.50
N ALA A 55 -2.19 -4.97 5.77
CA ALA A 55 -3.49 -5.51 6.18
C ALA A 55 -4.65 -4.54 5.84
N GLY A 56 -4.50 -3.25 6.11
CA GLY A 56 -5.52 -2.27 5.73
C GLY A 56 -5.59 -2.07 4.22
N ASN A 57 -4.48 -2.19 3.50
CA ASN A 57 -4.44 -2.07 2.04
C ASN A 57 -5.36 -3.11 1.36
N VAL A 58 -5.37 -4.37 1.82
CA VAL A 58 -6.17 -5.43 1.18
C VAL A 58 -7.67 -5.33 1.43
N ILE A 59 -8.11 -4.54 2.42
CA ILE A 59 -9.54 -4.36 2.78
C ILE A 59 -10.07 -2.96 2.44
N SER A 60 -9.42 -2.25 1.53
CA SER A 60 -9.72 -0.83 1.28
C SER A 60 -10.22 -0.54 -0.13
N PRO A 61 -10.96 0.55 -0.34
CA PRO A 61 -11.38 1.00 -1.67
C PRO A 61 -10.22 1.73 -2.39
N ASN A 62 -9.08 1.05 -2.53
CA ASN A 62 -7.89 1.59 -3.18
C ASN A 62 -7.76 1.07 -4.62
N PRO A 63 -6.87 1.67 -5.44
CA PRO A 63 -6.69 1.24 -6.83
C PRO A 63 -6.33 -0.25 -7.01
N ASN A 64 -5.66 -0.87 -6.03
CA ASN A 64 -5.27 -2.28 -6.08
C ASN A 64 -6.51 -3.16 -6.00
N THR A 65 -7.40 -2.89 -5.03
CA THR A 65 -8.63 -3.64 -4.84
C THR A 65 -9.62 -3.40 -5.97
N ILE A 66 -9.70 -2.17 -6.49
CA ILE A 66 -10.53 -1.82 -7.65
C ILE A 66 -10.04 -2.60 -8.88
N THR A 67 -8.73 -2.57 -9.16
CA THR A 67 -8.15 -3.34 -10.28
C THR A 67 -8.40 -4.83 -10.12
N ALA A 68 -8.28 -5.38 -8.91
CA ALA A 68 -8.57 -6.78 -8.63
C ALA A 68 -10.06 -7.12 -8.87
N ALA A 69 -10.96 -6.26 -8.39
CA ALA A 69 -12.39 -6.45 -8.55
C ALA A 69 -12.82 -6.39 -10.02
N ASP A 70 -12.42 -5.32 -10.73
CA ASP A 70 -12.72 -5.14 -12.15
C ASP A 70 -12.08 -6.23 -13.01
N GLY A 71 -10.84 -6.60 -12.70
CA GLY A 71 -10.05 -7.58 -13.43
C GLY A 71 -10.62 -9.00 -13.40
N PHE A 72 -11.32 -9.35 -12.32
CA PHE A 72 -12.00 -10.64 -12.17
C PHE A 72 -13.53 -10.54 -12.24
N GLY A 73 -14.09 -9.35 -12.53
CA GLY A 73 -15.53 -9.16 -12.73
C GLY A 73 -16.38 -9.34 -11.47
N ILE A 74 -15.87 -8.98 -10.31
CA ILE A 74 -16.58 -9.03 -9.02
C ILE A 74 -16.85 -7.62 -8.49
N SER A 75 -17.71 -7.47 -7.48
CA SER A 75 -17.89 -6.17 -6.85
C SER A 75 -16.70 -5.82 -5.95
N LEU A 76 -16.39 -4.52 -5.83
CA LEU A 76 -15.38 -4.03 -4.90
C LEU A 76 -15.67 -4.45 -3.45
N GLY A 77 -16.95 -4.46 -3.07
CA GLY A 77 -17.38 -4.91 -1.74
C GLY A 77 -17.05 -6.36 -1.47
N ASP A 78 -17.26 -7.25 -2.44
CA ASP A 78 -16.93 -8.67 -2.31
C ASP A 78 -15.42 -8.86 -2.13
N ALA A 79 -14.60 -8.16 -2.91
CA ALA A 79 -13.15 -8.21 -2.77
C ALA A 79 -12.70 -7.79 -1.36
N MET A 80 -13.24 -6.66 -0.86
CA MET A 80 -12.88 -6.12 0.45
C MET A 80 -13.32 -7.02 1.61
N VAL A 81 -14.56 -7.54 1.56
CA VAL A 81 -15.11 -8.40 2.62
C VAL A 81 -14.36 -9.73 2.68
N ASN A 82 -14.08 -10.35 1.53
CA ASN A 82 -13.38 -11.63 1.49
C ASN A 82 -11.88 -11.49 1.84
N ALA A 83 -11.29 -10.29 1.70
CA ALA A 83 -9.95 -10.00 2.17
C ALA A 83 -9.85 -9.72 3.70
N PHE A 84 -10.98 -9.59 4.40
CA PHE A 84 -10.99 -9.22 5.82
C PHE A 84 -10.31 -10.27 6.72
N ILE A 85 -10.62 -11.55 6.51
CA ILE A 85 -10.01 -12.63 7.31
C ILE A 85 -8.48 -12.68 7.07
N PRO A 86 -7.97 -12.72 5.81
CA PRO A 86 -6.55 -12.56 5.54
C PRO A 86 -5.91 -11.37 6.26
N ALA A 87 -6.53 -10.19 6.21
CA ALA A 87 -6.02 -8.97 6.84
C ALA A 87 -5.87 -9.10 8.35
N VAL A 88 -6.85 -9.69 9.05
CA VAL A 88 -6.80 -9.91 10.50
C VAL A 88 -5.58 -10.77 10.87
N PHE A 89 -5.33 -11.85 10.13
CA PHE A 89 -4.15 -12.68 10.35
C PHE A 89 -2.84 -11.94 10.03
N GLY A 90 -2.84 -11.08 9.01
CA GLY A 90 -1.74 -10.18 8.72
C GLY A 90 -1.38 -9.27 9.90
N VAL A 91 -2.38 -8.64 10.53
CA VAL A 91 -2.18 -7.81 11.74
C VAL A 91 -1.65 -8.63 12.91
N ILE A 92 -2.22 -9.82 13.15
CA ILE A 92 -1.78 -10.70 14.24
C ILE A 92 -0.30 -11.04 14.06
N VAL A 93 0.11 -11.50 12.87
CA VAL A 93 1.51 -11.85 12.60
C VAL A 93 2.41 -10.62 12.64
N ALA A 94 1.98 -9.46 12.13
CA ALA A 94 2.74 -8.22 12.25
C ALA A 94 3.04 -7.85 13.71
N ILE A 95 2.04 -7.96 14.59
CA ILE A 95 2.20 -7.70 16.03
C ILE A 95 3.14 -8.74 16.67
N LEU A 96 2.98 -10.03 16.37
CA LEU A 96 3.85 -11.10 16.88
C LEU A 96 5.30 -10.90 16.45
N LEU A 97 5.54 -10.59 15.17
CA LEU A 97 6.87 -10.29 14.64
C LEU A 97 7.45 -9.04 15.30
N ALA A 98 6.70 -7.95 15.39
CA ALA A 98 7.15 -6.73 16.06
C ALA A 98 7.52 -6.98 17.54
N MET A 99 6.75 -7.80 18.26
CA MET A 99 7.08 -8.20 19.63
C MET A 99 8.38 -9.01 19.70
N ALA A 100 8.57 -9.99 18.80
CA ALA A 100 9.79 -10.78 18.73
C ALA A 100 11.03 -9.96 18.34
N LEU A 101 10.84 -8.87 17.61
CA LEU A 101 11.89 -7.98 17.14
C LEU A 101 12.13 -6.76 18.05
N ARG A 102 11.41 -6.63 19.16
CA ARG A 102 11.41 -5.43 20.02
C ARG A 102 12.79 -4.89 20.34
N LYS A 103 13.76 -5.77 20.59
CA LYS A 103 15.15 -5.43 20.93
C LYS A 103 16.17 -5.77 19.84
N LYS A 104 15.73 -6.12 18.62
CA LYS A 104 16.62 -6.49 17.51
C LYS A 104 16.93 -5.29 16.62
N GLY A 105 18.22 -5.08 16.36
CA GLY A 105 18.72 -3.94 15.59
C GLY A 105 18.78 -2.66 16.41
N ASP A 106 18.87 -1.53 15.71
CA ASP A 106 19.13 -0.25 16.35
C ASP A 106 17.88 0.28 17.05
N LEU A 107 18.08 0.76 18.27
CA LEU A 107 17.07 1.50 19.03
C LEU A 107 16.94 2.92 18.46
N VAL A 108 15.77 3.52 18.66
CA VAL A 108 15.53 4.92 18.29
C VAL A 108 16.44 5.82 19.11
N LYS A 109 17.24 6.65 18.42
CA LYS A 109 18.18 7.62 19.02
C LYS A 109 17.47 8.93 19.34
N GLU A 110 18.09 9.73 20.23
CA GLU A 110 17.57 11.03 20.67
C GLU A 110 17.29 11.98 19.50
N ASN A 111 18.22 12.04 18.56
CA ASN A 111 18.20 12.90 17.37
C ASN A 111 17.30 12.39 16.24
N GLU A 112 16.72 11.19 16.36
CA GLU A 112 15.80 10.62 15.38
C GLU A 112 14.34 10.89 15.76
N VAL A 113 14.08 11.33 16.98
CA VAL A 113 12.76 11.78 17.41
C VAL A 113 12.62 13.25 17.06
N PRO A 114 11.48 13.69 16.47
CA PRO A 114 11.25 15.10 16.25
C PRO A 114 11.41 15.84 17.58
N GLU A 115 12.26 16.87 17.61
CA GLU A 115 12.35 17.75 18.78
C GLU A 115 10.93 18.24 19.13
N GLU A 116 10.55 18.20 20.41
CA GLU A 116 9.36 18.89 20.92
C GLU A 116 9.66 20.39 20.83
N ASP A 117 9.63 20.92 19.60
CA ASP A 117 10.07 22.27 19.33
C ASP A 117 8.98 23.25 19.78
N VAL A 118 9.36 23.97 20.83
CA VAL A 118 8.78 25.17 21.43
C VAL A 118 8.24 26.12 20.35
N GLU A 119 6.98 26.56 20.51
CA GLU A 119 6.37 27.72 19.83
C GLU A 119 6.42 27.83 18.29
N ARG A 120 6.32 26.73 17.53
CA ARG A 120 5.92 26.88 16.11
C ARG A 120 4.45 27.27 16.04
N LYS A 121 4.12 28.42 15.43
CA LYS A 121 2.75 28.77 15.01
C LYS A 121 2.28 27.78 13.95
N LEU A 122 1.78 26.64 14.40
CA LEU A 122 1.17 25.64 13.54
C LEU A 122 -0.13 26.20 12.94
N PRO A 123 -0.46 25.88 11.68
CA PRO A 123 -1.78 26.18 11.15
C PRO A 123 -2.84 25.50 12.02
N SER A 124 -3.96 26.20 12.26
CA SER A 124 -5.06 25.59 12.99
C SER A 124 -5.55 24.33 12.27
N ILE A 125 -6.11 23.39 13.03
CA ILE A 125 -6.63 22.12 12.50
C ILE A 125 -7.58 22.36 11.31
N GLY A 126 -8.44 23.38 11.40
CA GLY A 126 -9.33 23.75 10.29
C GLY A 126 -8.58 24.11 9.01
N LYS A 127 -7.45 24.83 9.11
CA LYS A 127 -6.63 25.22 7.95
C LYS A 127 -5.85 24.04 7.37
N SER A 128 -5.32 23.15 8.20
CA SER A 128 -4.55 21.98 7.73
C SER A 128 -5.43 20.93 7.05
N LEU A 129 -6.71 20.85 7.41
CA LEU A 129 -7.68 19.91 6.82
C LEU A 129 -8.27 20.38 5.48
N VAL A 130 -8.08 21.64 5.07
CA VAL A 130 -8.68 22.16 3.83
C VAL A 130 -8.26 21.35 2.60
N ALA A 131 -6.97 21.09 2.41
CA ALA A 131 -6.49 20.32 1.25
C ALA A 131 -7.06 18.89 1.21
N PRO A 132 -6.94 18.07 2.27
CA PRO A 132 -7.53 16.73 2.30
C PRO A 132 -9.04 16.73 2.06
N ILE A 133 -9.79 17.64 2.70
CA ILE A 133 -11.25 17.71 2.55
C ILE A 133 -11.63 18.05 1.12
N ILE A 134 -10.98 19.05 0.50
CA ILE A 134 -11.25 19.42 -0.89
C ILE A 134 -10.94 18.26 -1.84
N ALA A 135 -9.82 17.58 -1.65
CA ALA A 135 -9.47 16.42 -2.46
C ALA A 135 -10.54 15.32 -2.36
N ILE A 136 -10.96 14.96 -1.14
CA ILE A 136 -11.99 13.95 -0.90
C ILE A 136 -13.32 14.35 -1.52
N VAL A 137 -13.77 15.58 -1.28
CA VAL A 137 -15.05 16.07 -1.82
C VAL A 137 -15.04 16.03 -3.35
N LEU A 138 -13.98 16.51 -4.00
CA LEU A 138 -13.86 16.52 -5.46
C LEU A 138 -13.75 15.10 -6.05
N LEU A 139 -13.02 14.19 -5.40
CA LEU A 139 -12.91 12.79 -5.84
C LEU A 139 -14.24 12.03 -5.69
N LEU A 140 -15.07 12.37 -4.70
CA LEU A 140 -16.36 11.71 -4.47
C LEU A 140 -17.49 12.21 -5.37
N VAL A 141 -17.30 13.30 -6.12
CA VAL A 141 -18.32 13.84 -7.05
C VAL A 141 -18.77 12.79 -8.07
N GLY A 142 -17.83 12.07 -8.69
CA GLY A 142 -18.13 11.01 -9.66
C GLY A 142 -18.90 9.83 -9.05
N PRO A 143 -18.34 9.16 -8.02
CA PRO A 143 -19.02 8.05 -7.33
C PRO A 143 -20.41 8.42 -6.78
N ILE A 144 -20.58 9.64 -6.25
CA ILE A 144 -21.91 10.11 -5.80
C ILE A 144 -22.85 10.30 -6.99
N GLY A 145 -22.36 10.82 -8.12
CA GLY A 145 -23.13 10.91 -9.37
C GLY A 145 -23.59 9.55 -9.89
N ASP A 146 -22.75 8.52 -9.76
CA ASP A 146 -23.09 7.15 -10.13
C ASP A 146 -24.17 6.55 -9.21
N ILE A 147 -24.03 6.71 -7.89
CA ILE A 147 -25.00 6.21 -6.89
C ILE A 147 -26.35 6.94 -7.01
N THR A 148 -26.32 8.25 -7.24
CA THR A 148 -27.54 9.09 -7.29
C THR A 148 -28.20 9.14 -8.66
N ASN A 149 -27.61 8.48 -9.68
CA ASN A 149 -28.02 8.55 -11.10
C ASN A 149 -28.16 9.99 -11.62
N TRP A 150 -27.40 10.93 -11.06
CA TRP A 150 -27.52 12.33 -11.41
C TRP A 150 -26.61 12.67 -12.60
N SER A 151 -27.21 12.85 -13.77
CA SER A 151 -26.53 12.95 -15.07
C SER A 151 -25.43 14.01 -15.13
N PHE A 152 -25.58 15.11 -14.39
CA PHE A 152 -24.59 16.19 -14.34
C PHE A 152 -23.33 15.80 -13.57
N LEU A 153 -23.47 15.19 -12.38
CA LEU A 153 -22.32 14.72 -11.60
C LEU A 153 -21.59 13.57 -12.31
N LYS A 154 -22.35 12.71 -13.01
CA LYS A 154 -21.81 11.61 -13.81
C LYS A 154 -20.92 12.09 -14.98
N ALA A 155 -21.21 13.28 -15.51
CA ALA A 155 -20.41 13.92 -16.56
C ALA A 155 -19.12 14.56 -16.01
N ILE A 156 -19.00 14.76 -14.70
CA ILE A 156 -17.83 15.32 -14.03
C ILE A 156 -16.89 14.16 -13.65
N THR A 157 -16.19 13.62 -14.64
CA THR A 157 -15.08 12.68 -14.41
C THR A 157 -13.79 13.48 -14.23
N LEU A 158 -13.57 13.98 -13.01
CA LEU A 158 -12.34 14.70 -12.69
C LEU A 158 -11.24 13.71 -12.32
N ASP A 159 -10.16 13.73 -13.12
CA ASP A 159 -8.98 12.89 -12.87
C ASP A 159 -8.21 13.38 -11.63
N ALA A 160 -7.74 12.43 -10.82
CA ALA A 160 -6.91 12.69 -9.64
C ALA A 160 -5.64 13.51 -9.98
N MET A 161 -5.11 13.38 -11.20
CA MET A 161 -3.98 14.16 -11.70
C MET A 161 -4.22 15.67 -11.62
N TYR A 162 -5.47 16.12 -11.76
CA TYR A 162 -5.83 17.54 -11.65
C TYR A 162 -6.35 17.92 -10.27
N ILE A 163 -7.15 17.04 -9.64
CA ILE A 163 -7.74 17.32 -8.32
C ILE A 163 -6.66 17.48 -7.25
N LEU A 164 -5.69 16.57 -7.19
CA LEU A 164 -4.74 16.54 -6.08
C LEU A 164 -3.81 17.76 -6.05
N PRO A 165 -3.22 18.21 -7.18
CA PRO A 165 -2.46 19.46 -7.21
C PRO A 165 -3.32 20.68 -6.86
N LEU A 166 -4.56 20.75 -7.38
CA LEU A 166 -5.48 21.86 -7.09
C LEU A 166 -5.79 21.94 -5.60
N ALA A 167 -6.15 20.81 -4.98
CA ALA A 167 -6.41 20.71 -3.56
C ALA A 167 -5.19 21.11 -2.72
N GLY A 168 -3.98 20.70 -3.14
CA GLY A 168 -2.71 21.10 -2.52
C GLY A 168 -2.48 22.61 -2.58
N ILE A 169 -2.69 23.24 -3.73
CA ILE A 169 -2.58 24.70 -3.91
C ILE A 169 -3.57 25.43 -2.99
N ILE A 170 -4.84 24.99 -2.96
CA ILE A 170 -5.86 25.60 -2.10
C ILE A 170 -5.49 25.43 -0.62
N GLY A 171 -4.95 24.28 -0.22
CA GLY A 171 -4.45 24.07 1.14
C GLY A 171 -3.31 25.01 1.53
N ILE A 172 -2.34 25.22 0.64
CA ILE A 172 -1.23 26.16 0.87
C ILE A 172 -1.77 27.59 1.07
N ILE A 173 -2.75 27.99 0.26
CA ILE A 173 -3.42 29.30 0.40
C ILE A 173 -4.17 29.38 1.73
N ALA A 174 -4.94 28.36 2.09
CA ALA A 174 -5.70 28.32 3.34
C ALA A 174 -4.81 28.38 4.60
N MET A 175 -3.61 27.79 4.53
CA MET A 175 -2.61 27.86 5.60
C MET A 175 -1.89 29.22 5.67
N GLY A 176 -2.10 30.13 4.70
CA GLY A 176 -1.46 31.45 4.66
C GLY A 176 -0.05 31.43 4.07
N GLU A 177 0.35 30.32 3.45
CA GLU A 177 1.71 30.07 2.95
C GLU A 177 1.83 30.27 1.43
N SER A 178 0.95 31.08 0.83
CA SER A 178 0.91 31.31 -0.63
C SER A 178 2.24 31.82 -1.20
N LYS A 179 3.00 32.61 -0.42
CA LYS A 179 4.34 33.10 -0.80
C LYS A 179 5.36 31.97 -0.95
N ASN A 180 5.16 30.85 -0.26
CA ASN A 180 6.02 29.67 -0.29
C ASN A 180 5.55 28.60 -1.29
N LEU A 181 4.53 28.88 -2.11
CA LEU A 181 3.94 27.92 -3.04
C LEU A 181 5.00 27.25 -3.92
N ILE A 182 5.84 28.03 -4.60
CA ILE A 182 6.90 27.50 -5.48
C ILE A 182 7.86 26.64 -4.66
N ASN A 183 8.35 27.13 -3.52
CA ASN A 183 9.30 26.41 -2.66
C ASN A 183 8.74 25.05 -2.19
N TYR A 184 7.49 25.00 -1.72
CA TYR A 184 6.86 23.76 -1.26
C TYR A 184 6.61 22.78 -2.41
N THR A 185 6.15 23.27 -3.56
CA THR A 185 5.91 22.44 -4.73
C THR A 185 7.22 21.87 -5.29
N THR A 186 8.29 22.67 -5.34
CA THR A 186 9.65 22.22 -5.71
C THR A 186 10.17 21.17 -4.73
N LYS A 187 10.01 21.37 -3.41
CA LYS A 187 10.40 20.37 -2.41
C LYS A 187 9.62 19.06 -2.58
N GLY A 188 8.32 19.14 -2.84
CA GLY A 188 7.49 17.98 -3.14
C GLY A 188 7.96 17.24 -4.39
N LEU A 189 8.20 17.97 -5.48
CA LEU A 189 8.67 17.40 -6.74
C LEU A 189 10.04 16.73 -6.57
N ASN A 190 11.01 17.40 -5.95
CA ASN A 190 12.35 16.85 -5.71
C ASN A 190 12.30 15.59 -4.84
N ARG A 191 11.41 15.52 -3.85
CA ARG A 191 11.19 14.32 -3.03
C ARG A 191 10.57 13.17 -3.83
N MET A 192 9.82 13.47 -4.89
CA MET A 192 9.15 12.48 -5.72
C MET A 192 9.90 12.15 -7.01
N THR A 193 10.91 12.92 -7.44
CA THR A 193 11.63 12.69 -8.70
C THR A 193 12.19 11.27 -8.79
N GLY A 194 12.88 10.79 -7.75
CA GLY A 194 13.40 9.41 -7.72
C GLY A 194 12.28 8.36 -7.82
N THR A 195 11.17 8.58 -7.10
CA THR A 195 9.97 7.74 -7.15
C THR A 195 9.34 7.72 -8.55
N VAL A 196 9.22 8.87 -9.22
CA VAL A 196 8.65 8.95 -10.57
C VAL A 196 9.52 8.20 -11.59
N MET A 197 10.85 8.35 -11.52
CA MET A 197 11.77 7.60 -12.39
C MET A 197 11.62 6.09 -12.20
N ILE A 198 11.48 5.63 -10.96
CA ILE A 198 11.19 4.22 -10.62
C ILE A 198 9.85 3.78 -11.23
N LEU A 199 8.80 4.59 -11.12
CA LEU A 199 7.47 4.25 -11.62
C LEU A 199 7.41 4.15 -13.15
N ILE A 200 8.16 5.00 -13.88
CA ILE A 200 8.29 4.90 -15.35
C ILE A 200 8.93 3.55 -15.72
N GLY A 201 10.02 3.17 -15.02
CA GLY A 201 10.68 1.89 -15.24
C GLY A 201 9.77 0.70 -14.93
N ALA A 202 9.04 0.74 -13.81
CA ALA A 202 8.06 -0.28 -13.45
C ALA A 202 6.93 -0.37 -14.47
N GLY A 203 6.40 0.75 -14.96
CA GLY A 203 5.37 0.75 -16.01
C GLY A 203 5.85 0.13 -17.32
N ALA A 204 7.07 0.44 -17.76
CA ALA A 204 7.67 -0.16 -18.94
C ALA A 204 7.89 -1.68 -18.78
N LEU A 205 8.39 -2.12 -17.63
CA LEU A 205 8.52 -3.54 -17.29
C LEU A 205 7.16 -4.25 -17.28
N GLY A 206 6.14 -3.62 -16.69
CA GLY A 206 4.78 -4.14 -16.68
C GLY A 206 4.21 -4.35 -18.07
N GLY A 207 4.37 -3.38 -18.97
CA GLY A 207 3.94 -3.49 -20.36
C GLY A 207 4.71 -4.55 -21.16
N LEU A 208 6.01 -4.75 -20.88
CA LEU A 208 6.76 -5.85 -21.48
C LEU A 208 6.24 -7.21 -20.99
N ILE A 209 5.96 -7.35 -19.70
CA ILE A 209 5.41 -8.58 -19.13
C ILE A 209 4.05 -8.90 -19.74
N SER A 210 3.14 -7.92 -19.80
CA SER A 210 1.77 -8.14 -20.29
C SER A 210 1.70 -8.46 -21.80
N LYS A 211 2.72 -8.08 -22.58
CA LYS A 211 2.85 -8.42 -24.01
C LYS A 211 3.79 -9.59 -24.29
N SER A 212 4.38 -10.20 -23.26
CA SER A 212 5.27 -11.37 -23.39
C SER A 212 4.52 -12.70 -23.26
N ASP A 213 5.21 -13.81 -23.51
CA ASP A 213 4.72 -15.16 -23.24
C ASP A 213 4.97 -15.63 -21.79
N LEU A 214 5.46 -14.74 -20.91
CA LEU A 214 5.86 -15.08 -19.53
C LEU A 214 4.72 -15.72 -18.74
N GLY A 215 3.49 -15.20 -18.89
CA GLY A 215 2.30 -15.77 -18.26
C GLY A 215 2.10 -17.24 -18.63
N TYR A 216 2.16 -17.53 -19.92
CA TYR A 216 2.04 -18.89 -20.46
C TYR A 216 3.20 -19.81 -20.06
N GLN A 217 4.43 -19.29 -19.99
CA GLN A 217 5.58 -20.09 -19.55
C GLN A 217 5.46 -20.49 -18.08
N ILE A 218 5.06 -19.55 -17.22
CA ILE A 218 4.87 -19.82 -15.78
C ILE A 218 3.73 -20.81 -15.55
N THR A 219 2.60 -20.68 -16.25
CA THR A 219 1.49 -21.63 -16.13
C THR A 219 1.91 -23.04 -16.55
N ASN A 220 2.68 -23.16 -17.64
CA ASN A 220 3.22 -24.45 -18.08
C ASN A 220 4.21 -25.07 -17.10
N ILE A 221 5.07 -24.27 -16.46
CA ILE A 221 6.00 -24.76 -15.43
C ILE A 221 5.22 -25.27 -14.22
N ILE A 222 4.23 -24.51 -13.74
CA ILE A 222 3.35 -24.89 -12.63
C ILE A 222 2.64 -26.21 -12.93
N ALA A 223 2.06 -26.35 -14.13
CA ALA A 223 1.40 -27.57 -14.58
C ALA A 223 2.37 -28.77 -14.61
N LYS A 224 3.59 -28.58 -15.14
CA LYS A 224 4.63 -29.64 -15.18
C LYS A 224 5.13 -30.04 -13.80
N LEU A 225 5.17 -29.12 -12.85
CA LEU A 225 5.53 -29.38 -11.45
C LEU A 225 4.40 -30.05 -10.65
N GLY A 226 3.21 -30.23 -11.25
CA GLY A 226 2.04 -30.81 -10.58
C GLY A 226 1.47 -29.89 -9.48
N ILE A 227 1.75 -28.59 -9.54
CA ILE A 227 1.22 -27.60 -8.61
C ILE A 227 -0.24 -27.31 -9.01
N SER A 228 -1.15 -27.24 -8.03
CA SER A 228 -2.57 -26.94 -8.32
C SER A 228 -2.71 -25.60 -9.04
N GLY A 229 -3.61 -25.56 -10.03
CA GLY A 229 -3.98 -24.33 -10.73
C GLY A 229 -4.49 -23.22 -9.81
N ASP A 230 -5.07 -23.60 -8.66
CA ASP A 230 -5.52 -22.67 -7.61
C ASP A 230 -4.41 -21.78 -7.04
N LEU A 231 -3.16 -22.24 -7.12
CA LEU A 231 -2.00 -21.47 -6.65
C LEU A 231 -1.48 -20.49 -7.71
N LEU A 232 -2.05 -20.46 -8.91
CA LEU A 232 -1.62 -19.55 -9.96
C LEU A 232 -1.85 -18.09 -9.58
N ALA A 233 -3.03 -17.75 -9.03
CA ALA A 233 -3.34 -16.39 -8.60
C ALA A 233 -2.38 -15.83 -7.54
N PRO A 234 -2.13 -16.52 -6.40
CA PRO A 234 -1.19 -16.03 -5.40
C PRO A 234 0.26 -16.02 -5.91
N ILE A 235 0.68 -17.00 -6.72
CA ILE A 235 2.04 -17.00 -7.31
C ILE A 235 2.22 -15.82 -8.27
N ALA A 236 1.25 -15.59 -9.17
CA ALA A 236 1.29 -14.46 -10.09
C ALA A 236 1.33 -13.13 -9.32
N GLY A 237 0.50 -12.97 -8.28
CA GLY A 237 0.53 -11.80 -7.40
C GLY A 237 1.92 -11.57 -6.80
N ILE A 238 2.50 -12.60 -6.16
CA ILE A 238 3.84 -12.51 -5.55
C ILE A 238 4.90 -12.09 -6.57
N LEU A 239 4.94 -12.78 -7.72
CA LEU A 239 5.94 -12.53 -8.74
C LEU A 239 5.80 -11.13 -9.33
N MET A 240 4.59 -10.69 -9.65
CA MET A 240 4.36 -9.37 -10.26
C MET A 240 4.53 -8.23 -9.27
N GLY A 241 4.06 -8.40 -8.03
CA GLY A 241 4.31 -7.46 -6.94
C GLY A 241 5.80 -7.27 -6.68
N GLY A 242 6.58 -8.35 -6.74
CA GLY A 242 8.05 -8.33 -6.62
C GLY A 242 8.75 -7.72 -7.83
N ALA A 243 8.40 -8.14 -9.04
CA ALA A 243 9.00 -7.65 -10.28
C ALA A 243 8.86 -6.12 -10.39
N LEU A 244 7.71 -5.58 -9.98
CA LEU A 244 7.40 -4.15 -10.07
C LEU A 244 7.67 -3.38 -8.77
N ALA A 245 7.99 -4.08 -7.68
CA ALA A 245 8.10 -3.54 -6.32
C ALA A 245 6.93 -2.59 -5.99
N SER A 246 5.72 -3.04 -6.31
CA SER A 246 4.49 -2.28 -6.18
C SER A 246 3.29 -3.21 -6.15
N THR A 247 2.49 -3.11 -5.09
CA THR A 247 1.23 -3.86 -5.01
C THR A 247 0.28 -3.46 -6.14
N SER A 248 0.11 -2.17 -6.44
CA SER A 248 -0.84 -1.70 -7.45
C SER A 248 -0.49 -2.23 -8.84
N ALA A 249 0.76 -1.99 -9.26
CA ALA A 249 1.24 -2.41 -10.57
C ALA A 249 1.31 -3.94 -10.66
N GLY A 250 1.68 -4.61 -9.56
CA GLY A 250 1.71 -6.06 -9.46
C GLY A 250 0.33 -6.69 -9.71
N VAL A 251 -0.72 -6.16 -9.10
CA VAL A 251 -2.10 -6.61 -9.33
C VAL A 251 -2.53 -6.35 -10.77
N SER A 252 -2.31 -5.14 -11.31
CA SER A 252 -2.71 -4.81 -12.70
C SER A 252 -2.05 -5.72 -13.73
N VAL A 253 -0.72 -5.85 -13.66
CA VAL A 253 0.05 -6.66 -14.62
C VAL A 253 -0.19 -8.15 -14.40
N GLY A 254 -0.39 -8.58 -13.15
CA GLY A 254 -0.78 -9.95 -12.82
C GLY A 254 -2.12 -10.32 -13.46
N ILE A 255 -3.10 -9.44 -13.43
CA ILE A 255 -4.39 -9.68 -14.06
C ILE A 255 -4.29 -9.64 -15.58
N GLU A 256 -3.63 -8.62 -16.15
CA GLU A 256 -3.46 -8.50 -17.61
C GLU A 256 -2.72 -9.71 -18.20
N GLY A 257 -1.69 -10.20 -17.51
CA GLY A 257 -0.87 -11.32 -17.97
C GLY A 257 -1.41 -12.71 -17.62
N PHE A 258 -2.15 -12.87 -16.51
CA PHE A 258 -2.50 -14.19 -15.97
C PHE A 258 -4.00 -14.39 -15.72
N GLY A 259 -4.83 -13.34 -15.76
CA GLY A 259 -6.24 -13.40 -15.35
C GLY A 259 -7.06 -14.50 -16.04
N GLN A 260 -6.91 -14.61 -17.37
CA GLN A 260 -7.57 -15.68 -18.14
C GLN A 260 -7.07 -17.08 -17.78
N SER A 261 -5.77 -17.24 -17.54
CA SER A 261 -5.20 -18.53 -17.13
C SER A 261 -5.68 -18.92 -15.74
N ILE A 262 -5.76 -17.95 -14.82
CA ILE A 262 -6.26 -18.15 -13.45
C ILE A 262 -7.70 -18.64 -13.48
N LEU A 263 -8.60 -17.93 -14.18
CA LEU A 263 -10.00 -18.35 -14.28
C LEU A 263 -10.16 -19.68 -15.01
N GLY A 264 -9.29 -19.96 -15.99
CA GLY A 264 -9.26 -21.23 -16.72
C GLY A 264 -8.92 -22.45 -15.85
N THR A 265 -8.36 -22.27 -14.65
CA THR A 265 -8.11 -23.37 -13.70
C THR A 265 -9.35 -23.78 -12.89
N GLY A 266 -10.42 -22.98 -12.92
CA GLY A 266 -11.64 -23.21 -12.15
C GLY A 266 -11.70 -22.46 -10.81
N THR A 267 -10.67 -21.70 -10.44
CA THR A 267 -10.67 -20.83 -9.26
C THR A 267 -11.80 -19.80 -9.33
N SER A 268 -12.56 -19.66 -8.25
CA SER A 268 -13.62 -18.64 -8.13
C SER A 268 -13.06 -17.23 -8.38
N PRO A 269 -13.74 -16.36 -9.15
CA PRO A 269 -13.30 -14.99 -9.38
C PRO A 269 -13.02 -14.18 -8.09
N ILE A 270 -13.80 -14.42 -7.03
CA ILE A 270 -13.61 -13.77 -5.72
C ILE A 270 -12.28 -14.20 -5.11
N ASN A 271 -12.02 -15.50 -5.05
CA ASN A 271 -10.79 -16.03 -4.48
C ASN A 271 -9.57 -15.65 -5.33
N ALA A 272 -9.70 -15.65 -6.65
CA ALA A 272 -8.67 -15.18 -7.57
C ALA A 272 -8.28 -13.72 -7.30
N ALA A 273 -9.26 -12.83 -7.11
CA ALA A 273 -9.02 -11.42 -6.80
C ALA A 273 -8.29 -11.25 -5.45
N VAL A 274 -8.77 -11.92 -4.39
CA VAL A 274 -8.19 -11.82 -3.04
C VAL A 274 -6.78 -12.43 -3.02
N MET A 275 -6.56 -13.58 -3.63
CA MET A 275 -5.23 -14.22 -3.70
C MET A 275 -4.24 -13.42 -4.55
N MET A 276 -4.68 -12.84 -5.67
CA MET A 276 -3.86 -11.95 -6.49
C MET A 276 -3.40 -10.73 -5.68
N HIS A 277 -4.34 -10.06 -5.01
CA HIS A 277 -4.06 -8.85 -4.25
C HIS A 277 -3.18 -9.13 -3.02
N THR A 278 -3.54 -10.12 -2.20
CA THR A 278 -2.71 -10.51 -1.04
C THR A 278 -1.32 -10.99 -1.49
N GLY A 279 -1.24 -11.76 -2.57
CA GLY A 279 0.01 -12.19 -3.19
C GLY A 279 0.91 -11.02 -3.59
N ALA A 280 0.34 -9.98 -4.22
CA ALA A 280 1.09 -8.79 -4.60
C ALA A 280 1.70 -8.03 -3.42
N THR A 281 1.16 -8.18 -2.21
CA THR A 281 1.72 -7.57 -1.00
C THR A 281 2.89 -8.34 -0.39
N VAL A 282 3.31 -9.49 -0.91
CA VAL A 282 4.35 -10.30 -0.24
C VAL A 282 5.73 -9.67 -0.40
N ILE A 283 6.10 -9.23 -1.60
CA ILE A 283 7.45 -8.69 -1.88
C ILE A 283 7.40 -7.35 -2.63
N ASP A 284 6.35 -6.55 -2.42
CA ASP A 284 6.25 -5.20 -3.01
C ASP A 284 7.20 -4.16 -2.38
N GLN A 285 7.79 -4.48 -1.23
CA GLN A 285 8.75 -3.64 -0.50
C GLN A 285 10.20 -3.77 -1.01
N LEU A 286 10.45 -4.27 -2.21
CA LEU A 286 11.80 -4.46 -2.74
C LEU A 286 12.49 -3.11 -3.07
N PRO A 287 13.84 -3.06 -3.10
CA PRO A 287 14.61 -1.81 -3.14
C PRO A 287 14.47 -0.99 -4.42
N HIS A 288 14.02 -1.60 -5.52
CA HIS A 288 13.74 -0.88 -6.76
C HIS A 288 12.38 -0.20 -6.74
N GLY A 289 11.57 -0.35 -5.68
CA GLY A 289 10.29 0.32 -5.49
C GLY A 289 10.35 1.50 -4.51
N ASN A 290 9.41 2.43 -4.67
CA ASN A 290 9.21 3.57 -3.77
C ASN A 290 9.04 3.14 -2.30
N TYR A 291 8.29 2.06 -2.09
CA TYR A 291 7.89 1.65 -0.74
C TYR A 291 9.08 1.44 0.19
N PHE A 292 10.17 0.84 -0.30
CA PHE A 292 11.41 0.65 0.46
C PHE A 292 12.01 1.98 0.94
N HIS A 293 12.13 2.95 0.03
CA HIS A 293 12.82 4.23 0.29
C HIS A 293 12.01 5.16 1.19
N VAL A 294 10.71 5.31 0.92
CA VAL A 294 9.86 6.20 1.73
C VAL A 294 9.73 5.68 3.15
N THR A 295 9.58 4.36 3.34
CA THR A 295 9.49 3.81 4.70
C THR A 295 10.81 3.82 5.45
N GLY A 296 11.92 3.51 4.78
CA GLY A 296 13.25 3.61 5.39
C GLY A 296 13.57 5.04 5.80
N GLY A 297 13.34 6.00 4.90
CA GLY A 297 13.55 7.42 5.17
C GLY A 297 12.65 7.95 6.29
N SER A 298 11.38 7.52 6.35
CA SER A 298 10.45 7.93 7.42
C SER A 298 10.90 7.46 8.81
N MET A 299 11.65 6.35 8.87
CA MET A 299 12.15 5.76 10.10
C MET A 299 13.62 6.10 10.37
N ASN A 300 14.23 7.02 9.60
CA ASN A 300 15.66 7.34 9.68
C ASN A 300 16.56 6.08 9.62
N MET A 301 16.22 5.13 8.76
CA MET A 301 17.00 3.92 8.53
C MET A 301 17.96 4.12 7.36
N ASP A 302 19.19 3.63 7.50
CA ASP A 302 20.04 3.42 6.34
C ASP A 302 19.55 2.22 5.49
N ILE A 303 20.12 2.06 4.29
CA ILE A 303 19.73 0.97 3.38
C ILE A 303 19.96 -0.40 4.02
N LYS A 304 21.06 -0.60 4.76
CA LYS A 304 21.39 -1.88 5.39
C LYS A 304 20.41 -2.23 6.51
N GLU A 305 20.01 -1.24 7.31
CA GLU A 305 18.97 -1.38 8.33
C GLU A 305 17.63 -1.72 7.68
N ARG A 306 17.25 -0.99 6.62
CA ARG A 306 15.97 -1.19 5.93
C ARG A 306 15.85 -2.58 5.30
N PHE A 307 16.95 -3.14 4.78
CA PHE A 307 16.98 -4.51 4.25
C PHE A 307 16.65 -5.57 5.30
N LYS A 308 17.02 -5.36 6.57
CA LYS A 308 16.70 -6.31 7.66
C LYS A 308 15.19 -6.43 7.89
N VAL A 309 14.41 -5.45 7.45
CA VAL A 309 12.96 -5.39 7.63
C VAL A 309 12.20 -6.14 6.52
N VAL A 310 12.75 -6.18 5.30
CA VAL A 310 12.10 -6.70 4.09
C VAL A 310 11.55 -8.12 4.27
N GLY A 311 12.33 -9.02 4.89
CA GLY A 311 11.91 -10.40 5.13
C GLY A 311 10.72 -10.51 6.08
N PHE A 312 10.68 -9.68 7.13
CA PHE A 312 9.56 -9.69 8.09
C PHE A 312 8.28 -9.10 7.49
N GLU A 313 8.41 -8.05 6.68
CA GLU A 313 7.28 -7.51 5.91
C GLU A 313 6.74 -8.55 4.91
N ALA A 314 7.63 -9.35 4.32
CA ALA A 314 7.23 -10.43 3.42
C ALA A 314 6.50 -11.55 4.14
N LEU A 315 6.88 -11.88 5.38
CA LEU A 315 6.14 -12.84 6.19
C LEU A 315 4.73 -12.37 6.51
N VAL A 316 4.51 -11.06 6.71
CA VAL A 316 3.16 -10.51 6.91
C VAL A 316 2.31 -10.68 5.65
N GLY A 317 2.83 -10.26 4.49
CA GLY A 317 2.14 -10.44 3.22
C GLY A 317 1.86 -11.93 2.94
N LEU A 318 2.88 -12.78 3.12
CA LEU A 318 2.78 -14.21 2.89
C LEU A 318 1.72 -14.87 3.79
N THR A 319 1.60 -14.41 5.03
CA THR A 319 0.54 -14.88 5.94
C THR A 319 -0.84 -14.59 5.36
N MET A 320 -1.07 -13.37 4.89
CA MET A 320 -2.37 -13.01 4.28
C MET A 320 -2.63 -13.88 3.04
N THR A 321 -1.62 -14.09 2.20
CA THR A 321 -1.73 -14.94 1.00
C THR A 321 -2.03 -16.39 1.37
N ILE A 322 -1.35 -16.97 2.36
CA ILE A 322 -1.60 -18.34 2.81
C ILE A 322 -3.03 -18.47 3.34
N VAL A 323 -3.51 -17.51 4.13
CA VAL A 323 -4.88 -17.53 4.64
C VAL A 323 -5.89 -17.42 3.50
N ALA A 324 -5.65 -16.57 2.50
CA ALA A 324 -6.51 -16.48 1.31
C ALA A 324 -6.55 -17.80 0.52
N VAL A 325 -5.40 -18.46 0.37
CA VAL A 325 -5.30 -19.78 -0.27
C VAL A 325 -6.05 -20.85 0.52
N LEU A 326 -5.91 -20.87 1.85
CA LEU A 326 -6.64 -21.83 2.69
C LEU A 326 -8.15 -21.64 2.59
N ILE A 327 -8.62 -20.39 2.53
CA ILE A 327 -10.04 -20.08 2.31
C ILE A 327 -10.52 -20.65 0.96
N ASN A 328 -9.73 -20.51 -0.11
CA ASN A 328 -10.04 -21.09 -1.42
C ASN A 328 -10.12 -22.62 -1.44
N PHE A 329 -9.40 -23.31 -0.56
CA PHE A 329 -9.50 -24.78 -0.46
C PHE A 329 -10.66 -25.25 0.43
N ILE A 330 -11.23 -24.36 1.25
CA ILE A 330 -12.36 -24.67 2.13
C ILE A 330 -13.70 -24.37 1.43
N PHE A 331 -13.74 -23.35 0.58
CA PHE A 331 -14.93 -22.85 -0.12
C PHE A 331 -14.71 -22.80 -1.63
#